data_AF-A0A0S3J2S3-F1
#
_entry.id   AF-A0A0S3J2S3-F1
#
_cell.length_a   1.000
_cell.length_b   1.000
_cell.length_c   1.000
_cell.angle_alpha   90.00
_cell.angle_beta   90.00
_cell.angle_gamma   90.00
#
_symmetry.space_group_name_H-M   'P 1'
#
loop_
_entity.id
_entity.type
_entity.pdbx_description
1 polymer ?
#
loop_
_entity_poly.entity_id
_entity_poly.type
_entity_poly.pdbx_seq_one_letter_code
_entity_poly.pdbx_strand_id
1 'polypeptide(L)'
;MSCDGVERCADRIVTTCYMNLDILEKSPIREEILSFTEYVEQLTPVFSAVGFFQVNQKVLSSLFSAVISYFIIIIQFNSGL
;
A
#
# COMPACT_ATOMS: atom_id res chain seq x y z
N MET A 1 10.11 3.08 1.85
CA MET A 1 9.81 2.32 3.09
C MET A 1 9.73 0.85 2.72
N SER A 2 10.33 -0.05 3.49
CA SER A 2 10.31 -1.49 3.18
C SER A 2 8.88 -2.07 3.19
N CYS A 3 8.03 -1.64 4.12
CA CYS A 3 6.62 -2.08 4.21
C CYS A 3 5.81 -1.76 2.95
N ASP A 4 5.83 -0.49 2.51
CA ASP A 4 5.21 -0.04 1.27
C ASP A 4 5.79 -0.74 0.03
N GLY A 5 7.08 -1.09 0.06
CA GLY A 5 7.70 -1.88 -1.00
C GLY A 5 7.18 -3.32 -1.08
N VAL A 6 6.92 -3.95 0.08
CA VAL A 6 6.35 -5.30 0.15
C VAL A 6 4.89 -5.31 -0.29
N GLU A 7 4.08 -4.35 0.18
CA GLU A 7 2.69 -4.15 -0.26
C GLU A 7 2.60 -4.00 -1.79
N ARG A 8 3.40 -3.10 -2.37
CA ARG A 8 3.43 -2.90 -3.83
C ARG A 8 3.95 -4.11 -4.60
N CYS A 9 4.82 -4.92 -4.00
CA CYS A 9 5.31 -6.14 -4.63
C CYS A 9 4.18 -7.15 -4.78
N ALA A 10 3.40 -7.37 -3.73
CA ALA A 10 2.22 -8.24 -3.76
C ALA A 10 1.20 -7.75 -4.81
N ASP A 11 0.86 -6.46 -4.82
CA ASP A 11 -0.05 -5.88 -5.83
C ASP A 11 0.45 -6.12 -7.26
N ARG A 12 1.76 -6.01 -7.49
CA ARG A 12 2.36 -6.25 -8.81
C ARG A 12 2.27 -7.72 -9.22
N ILE A 13 2.46 -8.65 -8.29
CA ILE A 13 2.31 -10.09 -8.56
C ILE A 13 0.88 -10.38 -8.99
N VAL A 14 -0.10 -9.94 -8.20
CA VAL A 14 -1.53 -10.13 -8.48
C VAL A 14 -1.90 -9.55 -9.85
N THR A 15 -1.53 -8.29 -10.09
CA THR A 15 -1.80 -7.60 -11.36
C THR A 15 -1.19 -8.33 -12.55
N THR A 16 0.06 -8.79 -12.40
CA THR A 16 0.78 -9.50 -13.47
C THR A 16 0.09 -10.84 -13.77
N CYS A 17 -0.32 -11.59 -12.75
CA CYS A 17 -1.01 -12.85 -12.97
C CYS A 17 -2.34 -12.65 -13.70
N TYR A 18 -3.17 -11.68 -13.30
CA TYR A 18 -4.42 -11.37 -14.01
C TYR A 18 -4.19 -10.96 -15.46
N MET A 19 -3.19 -10.10 -15.74
CA MET A 19 -2.86 -9.71 -17.13
C MET A 19 -2.43 -10.90 -18.01
N ASN A 20 -1.82 -11.93 -17.41
CA ASN A 20 -1.35 -13.10 -18.16
C ASN A 20 -2.43 -14.19 -18.31
N LEU A 21 -3.53 -14.14 -17.56
CA LEU A 21 -4.63 -15.11 -17.70
C LEU A 21 -5.29 -15.06 -19.09
N ASP A 22 -5.39 -13.88 -19.70
CA ASP A 22 -5.94 -13.71 -21.06
C ASP A 22 -5.05 -14.39 -22.12
N ILE A 23 -3.73 -14.35 -21.92
CA ILE A 23 -2.75 -14.98 -22.81
C ILE A 23 -2.79 -16.51 -22.65
N LEU A 24 -3.15 -16.99 -21.46
CA LEU A 24 -3.16 -18.40 -21.07
C LEU A 24 -4.52 -19.07 -21.26
N GLU A 25 -5.45 -18.48 -22.00
CA GLU A 25 -6.84 -18.95 -22.15
C GLU A 25 -6.97 -20.44 -22.51
N LYS A 26 -6.01 -20.99 -23.27
CA LYS A 26 -5.98 -22.40 -23.70
C LYS A 26 -4.95 -23.27 -22.96
N SER A 27 -4.22 -22.69 -22.01
CA SER A 27 -3.18 -23.38 -21.28
C SER A 27 -3.76 -24.15 -20.10
N PRO A 28 -3.31 -25.41 -19.87
CA PRO A 28 -3.75 -26.18 -18.71
C PRO A 28 -3.35 -25.52 -17.38
N ILE A 29 -2.39 -24.59 -17.37
CA ILE A 29 -1.92 -23.89 -16.17
C ILE A 29 -2.82 -22.71 -15.76
N ARG A 30 -3.81 -22.34 -16.58
CA ARG A 30 -4.64 -21.15 -16.34
C ARG A 30 -5.33 -21.21 -14.97
N GLU A 31 -5.94 -22.36 -14.66
CA GLU A 31 -6.62 -22.60 -13.37
C GLU A 31 -5.64 -22.52 -12.18
N GLU A 32 -4.42 -23.04 -12.34
CA GLU A 32 -3.38 -22.95 -11.31
C GLU A 32 -2.94 -21.50 -11.07
N ILE A 33 -2.75 -20.72 -12.15
CA ILE A 33 -2.40 -19.29 -12.01
C ILE A 33 -3.55 -18.51 -11.38
N LEU A 34 -4.79 -18.79 -11.75
CA LEU A 34 -5.95 -18.14 -11.14
C LEU A 34 -5.99 -18.45 -9.62
N SER A 35 -5.88 -19.72 -9.26
CA SER A 35 -5.87 -20.17 -7.85
C SER A 35 -4.71 -19.55 -7.06
N PHE A 36 -3.52 -19.48 -7.66
CA PHE A 36 -2.36 -18.82 -7.07
C PHE A 36 -2.61 -17.32 -6.86
N THR A 37 -3.24 -16.66 -7.84
CA THR A 37 -3.53 -15.22 -7.77
C THR A 37 -4.49 -14.93 -6.62
N GLU A 38 -5.57 -15.69 -6.50
CA GLU A 38 -6.54 -15.58 -5.39
C GLU A 38 -5.86 -15.80 -4.03
N TYR A 39 -4.93 -16.77 -3.95
CA TYR A 39 -4.18 -17.04 -2.72
C TYR A 39 -3.25 -15.88 -2.36
N VAL A 40 -2.55 -15.31 -3.34
CA VAL A 40 -1.67 -14.14 -3.11
C VAL A 40 -2.48 -12.92 -2.71
N GLU A 41 -3.65 -12.68 -3.30
CA GLU A 41 -4.55 -11.59 -2.90
C GLU A 41 -4.91 -11.68 -1.41
N GLN A 42 -5.30 -12.87 -0.94
CA GLN A 42 -5.66 -13.10 0.46
C GLN A 42 -4.47 -12.95 1.42
N LEU A 43 -3.25 -13.19 0.94
CA LEU A 43 -2.02 -13.07 1.72
C LEU A 43 -1.34 -11.70 1.63
N THR A 44 -1.93 -10.75 0.91
CA THR A 44 -1.34 -9.42 0.75
C THR A 44 -1.08 -8.79 2.12
N PRO A 45 0.19 -8.57 2.49
CA PRO A 45 0.52 -8.14 3.83
C PRO A 45 0.13 -6.68 4.01
N VAL A 46 -0.64 -6.37 5.04
CA VAL A 46 -0.94 -4.99 5.43
C VAL A 46 -0.13 -4.66 6.68
N PHE A 47 0.78 -3.69 6.57
CA PHE A 47 1.56 -3.26 7.72
C PHE A 47 0.80 -2.18 8.48
N SER A 48 0.50 -2.43 9.74
CA SER A 48 -0.16 -1.45 10.61
C SER A 48 0.61 -1.27 11.92
N ALA A 49 0.60 -0.03 12.43
CA ALA A 49 1.11 0.27 13.75
C ALA A 49 -0.02 0.05 14.77
N VAL A 50 -0.04 -1.14 15.38
CA VAL A 50 -1.03 -1.52 16.41
C VAL A 50 -2.48 -1.32 15.94
N GLY A 51 -2.74 -1.44 14.63
CA GLY A 51 -4.06 -1.22 14.03
C GLY A 51 -4.55 0.23 13.97
N PHE A 52 -3.81 1.21 14.51
CA PHE A 52 -4.23 2.62 14.50
C PHE A 52 -4.04 3.30 13.15
N PHE A 53 -2.95 2.96 12.45
CA PHE A 53 -2.66 3.50 11.12
C PHE A 53 -1.83 2.51 10.29
N GLN A 54 -2.06 2.51 8.97
CA GLN A 54 -1.25 1.74 8.02
C GLN A 54 0.12 2.37 7.87
N VAL A 55 1.18 1.58 8.01
CA VAL A 55 2.57 2.05 7.87
C VAL A 55 2.97 2.02 6.41
N ASN A 56 2.56 3.05 5.69
CA ASN A 56 2.90 3.25 4.27
C ASN A 56 3.51 4.63 4.02
N GLN A 57 3.91 4.89 2.76
CA GLN A 57 4.55 6.15 2.39
C GLN A 57 3.66 7.38 2.66
N LYS A 58 2.33 7.23 2.68
CA LYS A 58 1.39 8.33 2.93
C LYS A 58 1.49 8.84 4.37
N VAL A 59 1.83 8.00 5.34
CA VAL A 59 2.02 8.40 6.74
C VAL A 59 3.09 9.47 6.89
N LEU A 60 4.20 9.36 6.17
CA LEU A 60 5.25 10.39 6.18
C LEU A 60 4.69 11.74 5.72
N SER A 61 3.95 11.76 4.61
CA SER A 61 3.32 12.98 4.10
C SER A 61 2.32 13.58 5.08
N SER A 62 1.47 12.76 5.70
CA SER A 62 0.51 13.20 6.72
C SER A 62 1.21 13.76 7.96
N LEU A 63 2.29 13.13 8.42
CA LEU A 63 3.09 13.61 9.55
C LEU A 63 3.72 14.96 9.24
N PHE A 64 4.37 15.12 8.09
CA PHE A 64 4.93 16.40 7.68
C PHE A 64 3.87 17.49 7.60
N SER A 65 2.71 17.19 6.99
CA SER A 65 1.59 18.12 6.94
C SER A 65 1.14 18.55 8.33
N ALA A 66 0.93 17.60 9.24
CA ALA A 66 0.48 17.89 10.61
C ALA A 66 1.51 18.73 11.38
N VAL A 67 2.79 18.38 11.28
CA VAL A 67 3.89 19.12 11.93
C VAL A 67 3.96 20.55 11.40
N ILE A 68 3.91 20.75 10.08
CA ILE A 68 3.92 22.08 9.47
C ILE A 68 2.70 22.89 9.91
N SER A 69 1.50 22.31 9.85
CA SER A 69 0.28 22.98 10.31
C SER A 69 0.37 23.40 11.77
N TYR A 70 0.90 22.53 12.64
CA TYR A 70 1.06 22.85 14.06
C TYR A 70 2.10 23.96 14.28
N PHE A 71 3.21 23.96 13.53
CA PHE A 71 4.18 25.04 13.58
C PHE A 71 3.57 26.39 13.16
N ILE A 72 2.77 26.41 12.09
CA ILE A 72 2.07 27.63 11.64
C ILE A 72 1.16 28.16 12.76
N ILE A 73 0.39 27.28 13.39
CA ILE A 73 -0.49 27.64 14.51
C ILE A 73 0.33 28.24 15.66
N ILE A 74 1.41 27.58 16.09
CA ILE A 74 2.29 28.11 17.15
C ILE A 74 2.83 29.49 16.79
N ILE A 75 3.29 29.68 15.54
CA ILE A 75 3.84 30.96 15.08
C ILE A 75 2.76 32.05 15.12
N GLN A 76 1.53 31.75 14.67
CA GLN A 76 0.41 32.69 14.73
C GLN A 76 0.10 33.10 16.17
N PHE A 77 -0.05 32.12 17.08
CA PHE A 77 -0.32 32.39 18.49
C PHE A 77 0.81 33.16 19.20
N ASN A 78 2.07 32.89 18.87
CA ASN A 78 3.21 33.59 19.47
C ASN A 78 3.39 35.00 18.89
N SER A 79 3.02 35.21 17.62
CA SER A 79 3.14 36.51 16.95
C SER A 79 1.99 37.48 17.32
N GLY A 80 1.08 37.09 18.21
CA GLY A 80 0.01 37.94 18.73
C GLY A 80 -1.01 38.40 17.69
N LEU A 81 -1.17 37.64 16.60
CA LEU A 81 -2.19 37.81 15.56
C LEU A 81 -3.44 37.01 15.91
#